data_AF-A0A0F9LWI1-F1
#
_entry.id   AF-A0A0F9LWI1-F1
#
_cell.length_a   1.000
_cell.length_b   1.000
_cell.length_c   1.000
_cell.angle_alpha   90.00
_cell.angle_beta   90.00
_cell.angle_gamma   90.00
#
_symmetry.space_group_name_H-M   'P 1'
#
loop_
_entity.id
_entity.type
_entity.pdbx_description
1 polymer ?
#
loop_
_entity_poly.entity_id
_entity_poly.type
_entity_poly.pdbx_seq_one_letter_code
_entity_poly.pdbx_strand_id
1 'polypeptide(L)'
;MQIYRLRINKNACIGCNICVTSCPINFNQLKEMGFLTKENGVILVKNGTAYGIFDESRKFNCDGCGVCQKFCPVSAIKIELVKVECGKKNVISQDF
;
A
#
# COMPACT_ATOMS: atom_id res chain seq x y z
N MET A 1 -11.34 9.67 -8.09
CA MET A 1 -9.95 9.25 -7.85
C MET A 1 -9.95 7.73 -7.80
N GLN A 2 -9.11 7.06 -8.59
CA GLN A 2 -8.98 5.61 -8.55
C GLN A 2 -8.24 5.19 -7.26
N ILE A 3 -8.60 4.05 -6.69
CA ILE A 3 -7.97 3.54 -5.47
C ILE A 3 -7.31 2.19 -5.79
N TYR A 4 -6.14 1.95 -5.20
CA TYR A 4 -5.35 0.76 -5.43
C TYR A 4 -5.14 -0.04 -4.15
N ARG A 5 -4.96 -1.36 -4.29
CA ARG A 5 -4.56 -2.28 -3.22
C ARG A 5 -3.14 -2.78 -3.48
N LEU A 6 -2.34 -2.85 -2.42
CA LEU A 6 -1.01 -3.46 -2.46
C LEU A 6 -1.11 -4.94 -2.07
N ARG A 7 -0.67 -5.84 -2.95
CA ARG A 7 -0.41 -7.25 -2.63
C ARG A 7 1.06 -7.42 -2.30
N ILE A 8 1.36 -8.07 -1.18
CA ILE A 8 2.73 -8.38 -0.78
C ILE A 8 2.94 -9.89 -0.72
N ASN A 9 3.96 -10.38 -1.45
CA ASN A 9 4.44 -11.74 -1.32
C ASN A 9 5.21 -11.89 -0.01
N LYS A 10 4.61 -12.57 0.97
CA LYS A 10 5.17 -12.76 2.31
C LYS A 10 6.42 -13.65 2.33
N ASN A 11 6.58 -14.53 1.35
CA ASN A 11 7.76 -15.41 1.26
C ASN A 11 8.97 -14.66 0.71
N ALA A 12 8.75 -13.63 -0.09
CA ALA A 12 9.82 -12.79 -0.64
C ALA A 12 10.11 -11.56 0.23
N CYS A 13 9.12 -11.03 0.96
CA CYS A 13 9.29 -9.82 1.75
C CYS A 13 10.31 -10.01 2.88
N ILE A 14 11.35 -9.18 2.90
CA ILE A 14 12.40 -9.20 3.92
C ILE A 14 12.23 -8.15 5.03
N GLY A 15 11.08 -7.46 5.06
CA GLY A 15 10.79 -6.49 6.13
C GLY A 15 11.66 -5.23 6.18
N CYS A 16 12.42 -4.92 5.14
CA CYS A 16 13.43 -3.83 5.12
C CYS A 16 12.89 -2.39 5.26
N ASN A 17 11.56 -2.21 5.32
CA ASN A 17 10.89 -0.92 5.52
C ASN A 17 11.03 0.14 4.40
N ILE A 18 11.74 -0.16 3.29
CA ILE A 18 11.90 0.77 2.14
C ILE A 18 10.55 1.20 1.56
N CYS A 19 9.59 0.27 1.44
CA CYS A 19 8.26 0.59 0.93
C CYS A 19 7.47 1.58 1.81
N VAL A 20 7.75 1.60 3.12
CA VAL A 20 7.08 2.48 4.08
C VAL A 20 7.66 3.89 4.00
N THR A 21 8.98 4.01 3.93
CA THR A 21 9.68 5.30 3.88
C THR A 21 9.64 5.95 2.49
N SER A 22 9.58 5.15 1.42
CA SER A 22 9.51 5.67 0.04
C SER A 22 8.10 6.05 -0.41
N CYS A 23 7.04 5.62 0.28
CA CYS A 23 5.68 5.99 -0.07
C CYS A 23 5.45 7.50 0.17
N PRO A 24 5.10 8.30 -0.85
CA PRO A 24 4.91 9.75 -0.68
C PRO A 24 3.77 10.10 0.30
N ILE A 25 2.70 9.29 0.32
CA ILE A 25 1.58 9.49 1.25
C ILE A 25 2.04 9.24 2.69
N ASN A 26 2.75 8.14 2.95
CA ASN A 26 3.35 7.89 4.26
C ASN A 26 4.32 9.00 4.65
N PHE A 27 5.19 9.45 3.74
CA PHE A 27 6.14 10.52 4.02
C PHE A 27 5.44 11.80 4.47
N ASN A 28 4.36 12.20 3.77
CA ASN A 28 3.57 13.37 4.15
C ASN A 28 2.93 13.21 5.52
N GLN A 29 2.33 12.05 5.81
CA GLN A 29 1.70 11.79 7.11
C GLN A 29 2.73 11.70 8.24
N LEU A 30 3.91 11.13 7.98
CA LEU A 30 5.02 11.10 8.93
C LEU A 30 5.55 12.52 9.20
N LYS A 31 5.67 13.36 8.17
CA LYS A 31 6.11 14.77 8.33
C LYS A 31 5.11 15.59 9.14
N GLU A 32 3.81 15.35 8.96
CA GLU A 32 2.74 16.10 9.63
C GLU A 32 2.51 15.63 11.07
N MET A 33 2.48 14.31 11.30
CA MET A 33 2.09 13.73 12.60
C MET A 33 3.27 13.22 13.43
N GLY A 34 4.46 13.06 12.84
CA GLY A 34 5.64 12.50 13.50
C GLY A 34 5.65 10.99 13.66
N PHE A 35 4.54 10.30 13.34
CA PHE A 35 4.43 8.84 13.40
C PHE A 35 3.41 8.29 12.38
N LEU A 36 3.55 7.01 12.06
CA LEU A 36 2.60 6.28 11.22
C LEU A 36 1.78 5.28 12.03
N THR A 37 0.49 5.22 11.75
CA THR A 37 -0.49 4.29 12.31
C THR A 37 -1.28 3.63 11.18
N LYS A 38 -2.22 2.74 11.53
CA LYS A 38 -3.12 2.14 10.53
C LYS A 38 -4.06 3.18 9.92
N GLU A 39 -4.34 4.26 10.64
CA GLU A 39 -5.28 5.30 10.24
C GLU A 39 -4.67 6.22 9.19
N ASN A 40 -3.40 6.62 9.34
CA ASN A 40 -2.71 7.54 8.42
C ASN A 40 -1.78 6.85 7.39
N GLY A 41 -1.30 5.63 7.65
CA GLY A 41 -0.36 4.93 6.77
C GLY A 41 -1.02 4.15 5.64
N VAL A 42 -0.41 4.12 4.46
CA VAL A 42 -0.86 3.34 3.29
C VAL A 42 -0.19 1.96 3.23
N ILE A 43 1.05 1.86 3.69
CA ILE A 43 1.80 0.60 3.79
C ILE A 43 2.64 0.65 5.05
N LEU A 44 2.66 -0.45 5.81
CA LEU A 44 3.45 -0.59 7.04
C LEU A 44 4.16 -1.94 7.06
N VAL A 45 5.20 -2.05 7.89
CA VAL A 45 5.83 -3.33 8.24
C VAL A 45 5.44 -3.69 9.67
N LYS A 46 4.95 -4.92 9.87
CA LYS A 46 4.70 -5.50 11.19
C LYS A 46 5.19 -6.94 11.20
N ASN A 47 5.87 -7.33 12.27
CA ASN A 47 6.44 -8.67 12.43
C ASN A 47 7.30 -9.10 11.22
N GLY A 48 8.16 -8.20 10.73
CA GLY A 48 9.08 -8.47 9.62
C GLY A 48 8.42 -8.53 8.22
N THR A 49 7.13 -8.26 8.08
CA THR A 49 6.43 -8.34 6.79
C THR A 49 5.66 -7.05 6.49
N ALA A 50 5.76 -6.58 5.24
CA ALA A 50 4.98 -5.44 4.76
C ALA A 50 3.52 -5.83 4.51
N TYR A 51 2.59 -4.93 4.82
CA TYR A 51 1.17 -5.05 4.50
C TYR A 51 0.62 -3.69 4.03
N GLY A 52 -0.13 -3.70 2.94
CA GLY A 52 -0.91 -2.54 2.52
C GLY A 52 -2.12 -2.36 3.42
N ILE A 53 -2.52 -1.11 3.63
CA ILE A 53 -3.73 -0.76 4.37
C ILE A 53 -4.70 -0.15 3.38
N PHE A 54 -5.88 -0.75 3.27
CA PHE A 54 -6.92 -0.34 2.35
C PHE A 54 -8.27 -0.42 3.06
N ASP A 55 -9.04 0.66 2.94
CA ASP A 55 -10.46 0.73 3.32
C ASP A 55 -11.12 1.78 2.43
N GLU A 56 -12.35 1.57 1.95
CA GLU A 56 -13.02 2.55 1.09
C GLU A 56 -13.40 3.83 1.85
N SER A 57 -13.58 3.74 3.18
CA SER A 57 -14.02 4.83 4.04
C SER A 57 -12.87 5.69 4.59
N ARG A 58 -11.62 5.26 4.42
CA ARG A 58 -10.47 5.97 5.00
C ARG A 58 -9.99 7.11 4.09
N LYS A 59 -9.43 8.13 4.74
CA LYS A 59 -8.92 9.34 4.09
C LYS A 59 -7.71 9.09 3.18
N PHE A 60 -6.85 8.12 3.54
CA PHE A 60 -5.59 7.87 2.84
C PHE A 60 -5.56 6.45 2.29
N ASN A 61 -5.54 6.31 0.97
CA ASN A 61 -5.35 5.04 0.30
C ASN A 61 -4.23 5.14 -0.74
N CYS A 62 -3.74 3.99 -1.20
CA CYS A 62 -2.77 3.95 -2.29
C CYS A 62 -3.37 4.57 -3.57
N ASP A 63 -2.63 5.48 -4.16
CA ASP A 63 -2.94 6.19 -5.41
C ASP A 63 -2.36 5.52 -6.66
N GLY A 64 -1.62 4.42 -6.48
CA GLY A 64 -1.00 3.67 -7.57
C GLY A 64 0.32 4.24 -8.09
N CYS A 65 1.00 5.14 -7.38
CA CYS A 65 2.23 5.79 -7.87
C CYS A 65 3.42 4.85 -8.18
N GLY A 66 3.42 3.60 -7.72
CA GLY A 66 4.43 2.60 -8.10
C GLY A 66 5.79 2.71 -7.39
N VAL A 67 6.02 3.72 -6.56
CA VAL A 67 7.34 3.96 -5.91
C VAL A 67 7.77 2.76 -5.06
N CYS A 68 6.87 2.21 -4.23
CA CYS A 68 7.18 1.06 -3.39
C CYS A 68 7.51 -0.20 -4.20
N GLN A 69 6.88 -0.40 -5.37
CA GLN A 69 7.17 -1.51 -6.28
C GLN A 69 8.56 -1.34 -6.89
N LYS A 70 8.89 -0.13 -7.37
CA LYS A 70 10.19 0.19 -7.98
C LYS A 70 11.37 -0.02 -7.03
N PHE A 71 11.23 0.36 -5.76
CA PHE A 71 12.32 0.30 -4.78
C PHE A 71 12.33 -0.96 -3.92
N CYS A 72 11.42 -1.91 -4.14
CA CYS A 72 11.46 -3.18 -3.43
C CYS A 72 12.64 -4.02 -3.94
N PRO A 73 13.69 -4.29 -3.14
CA PRO A 73 14.90 -4.99 -3.60
C PRO A 73 14.65 -6.45 -3.98
N VAL A 74 13.51 -7.00 -3.56
CA VAL A 74 13.10 -8.40 -3.73
C VAL A 74 11.80 -8.51 -4.54
N SER A 75 11.36 -7.42 -5.19
CA SER A 75 10.16 -7.38 -6.04
C SER A 75 8.90 -8.02 -5.42
N ALA A 76 8.70 -7.83 -4.11
CA ALA A 76 7.64 -8.50 -3.36
C ALA A 76 6.26 -7.82 -3.45
N ILE A 77 6.13 -6.70 -4.17
CA ILE A 77 4.93 -5.83 -4.14
C ILE A 77 4.28 -5.79 -5.53
N LYS A 78 2.96 -6.01 -5.59
CA LYS A 78 2.12 -5.74 -6.76
C LYS A 78 1.05 -4.71 -6.41
N ILE A 79 0.69 -3.86 -7.37
CA ILE A 79 -0.38 -2.85 -7.23
C ILE A 79 -1.59 -3.29 -8.06
N GLU A 80 -2.76 -3.36 -7.44
CA GLU A 80 -4.03 -3.78 -8.07
C GLU A 80 -5.05 -2.65 -8.04
N LEU A 81 -5.69 -2.35 -9.17
CA LEU A 81 -6.79 -1.37 -9.22
C LEU A 81 -8.03 -1.93 -8.51
N VAL A 82 -8.64 -1.13 -7.64
CA VAL A 82 -9.93 -1.46 -7.03
C VAL A 82 -11.04 -0.75 -7.82
N LYS A 83 -11.90 -1.53 -8.49
CA LYS A 83 -13.13 -0.98 -9.09
C LYS A 83 -14.19 -0.85 -8.01
N VAL A 84 -14.60 0.39 -7.73
CA VAL A 84 -15.75 0.67 -6.88
C VAL A 84 -16.96 0.77 -7.80
N GLU A 85 -17.72 -0.30 -7.95
CA GLU A 85 -19.02 -0.26 -8.62
C GLU A 85 -20.08 0.19 -7.60
N CYS A 86 -20.97 1.09 -8.04
CA CYS A 86 -22.07 1.56 -7.20
C CYS A 86 -22.95 0.36 -6.78
N GLY A 87 -22.77 -0.12 -5.55
CA GLY A 87 -23.59 -1.16 -4.93
C GLY A 87 -22.99 -2.57 -4.84
N LYS A 88 -21.83 -2.89 -5.45
CA LYS A 88 -21.16 -4.20 -5.28
C LYS A 88 -19.63 -4.07 -5.30
N LYS A 89 -18.99 -4.67 -4.29
CA LYS A 89 -17.53 -4.57 -4.05
C LYS A 89 -16.81 -5.74 -4.74
N ASN A 90 -16.17 -5.50 -5.89
CA ASN A 90 -15.38 -6.52 -6.57
C ASN A 90 -13.94 -6.05 -6.78
N VAL A 91 -12.98 -6.78 -6.19
CA VAL A 91 -11.55 -6.64 -6.52
C VAL A 91 -11.30 -7.39 -7.82
N ILE A 92 -10.93 -6.69 -8.88
CA ILE A 92 -10.58 -7.32 -10.15
C ILE A 92 -9.07 -7.44 -10.16
N SER A 93 -8.55 -8.59 -9.71
CA SER A 93 -7.19 -8.98 -10.09
C SER A 93 -7.24 -9.28 -11.58
N GLN A 94 -6.75 -8.35 -12.40
CA GLN A 94 -6.39 -8.71 -13.76
C GLN A 94 -5.10 -9.52 -13.66
N ASP A 95 -5.25 -10.84 -13.62
CA ASP A 95 -4.20 -11.77 -13.96
C ASP A 95 -3.84 -11.52 -15.43
N PHE A 96 -2.68 -10.92 -15.65
CA PHE A 96 -1.90 -11.06 -16.87
C PHE A 96 -0.61 -11.80 -16.52
#